data_AF-A0A935MYB2-F1
#
_entry.id   AF-A0A935MYB2-F1
#
_cell.length_a   1.000
_cell.length_b   1.000
_cell.length_c   1.000
_cell.angle_alpha   90.00
_cell.angle_beta   90.00
_cell.angle_gamma   90.00
#
_symmetry.space_group_name_H-M   'P 1'
#
loop_
_entity.id
_entity.type
_entity.pdbx_description
1 polymer ?
#
loop_
_entity_poly.entity_id
_entity_poly.type
_entity_poly.pdbx_seq_one_letter_code
_entity_poly.pdbx_strand_id
1 'polypeptide(L)'
;MARNIKHFIFSASLLALSSAAFAESVVCHVSYGGTTQLVEALPVSSPYRVSPVSIGSYFLFRIVFQKEPAELANIKLYTYADRDSGPVIIHQASYAFPSTNTAVYGFSGLNFVYEPVRDGELQYWCEIK
;
A
#
# COMPACT_ATOMS: atom_id res chain seq x y z
N MET A 1 71.03 -26.09 -6.20
CA MET A 1 70.05 -25.77 -7.27
C MET A 1 68.90 -25.00 -6.64
N ALA A 2 68.77 -23.72 -6.99
CA ALA A 2 67.95 -22.74 -6.27
C ALA A 2 66.46 -22.83 -6.63
N ARG A 3 65.64 -22.63 -5.60
CA ARG A 3 64.18 -22.71 -5.54
C ARG A 3 63.55 -21.41 -6.07
N ASN A 4 62.54 -21.49 -6.93
CA ASN A 4 61.68 -20.34 -7.26
C ASN A 4 60.27 -20.83 -7.60
N ILE A 5 59.40 -20.86 -6.59
CA ILE A 5 57.96 -21.09 -6.74
C ILE A 5 57.30 -19.71 -6.70
N LYS A 6 56.78 -19.27 -7.84
CA LYS A 6 56.05 -18.01 -7.98
C LYS A 6 54.64 -18.21 -7.40
N HIS A 7 54.36 -17.60 -6.25
CA HIS A 7 53.01 -17.56 -5.69
C HIS A 7 52.15 -16.61 -6.52
N PHE A 8 51.26 -17.18 -7.34
CA PHE A 8 50.19 -16.45 -8.03
C PHE A 8 49.11 -16.09 -7.00
N ILE A 9 49.05 -14.82 -6.62
CA ILE A 9 48.00 -14.30 -5.73
C ILE A 9 46.74 -14.13 -6.58
N PHE A 10 45.79 -15.06 -6.45
CA PHE A 10 44.42 -14.89 -6.95
C PHE A 10 43.68 -13.94 -6.00
N SER A 11 43.46 -12.68 -6.41
CA SER A 11 42.51 -11.79 -5.74
C SER A 11 41.09 -12.23 -6.09
N ALA A 12 40.42 -12.89 -5.15
CA ALA A 12 39.00 -13.18 -5.24
C ALA A 12 38.20 -11.91 -4.89
N SER A 13 37.68 -11.23 -5.91
CA SER A 13 36.72 -10.13 -5.73
C SER A 13 35.42 -10.67 -5.14
N LEU A 14 35.15 -10.35 -3.88
CA LEU A 14 33.88 -10.62 -3.20
C LEU A 14 32.80 -9.73 -3.83
N LEU A 15 31.97 -10.28 -4.72
CA LEU A 15 30.72 -9.63 -5.14
C LEU A 15 29.73 -9.70 -3.97
N ALA A 16 29.50 -8.57 -3.31
CA ALA A 16 28.45 -8.42 -2.33
C ALA A 16 27.08 -8.46 -3.05
N LEU A 17 26.39 -9.60 -3.00
CA LEU A 17 24.98 -9.70 -3.36
C LEU A 17 24.17 -8.90 -2.33
N SER A 18 23.80 -7.68 -2.69
CA SER A 18 22.80 -6.92 -1.93
C SER A 18 21.43 -7.48 -2.26
N SER A 19 20.84 -8.23 -1.34
CA SER A 19 19.44 -8.65 -1.42
C SER A 19 18.57 -7.39 -1.46
N ALA A 20 18.01 -7.05 -2.63
CA ALA A 20 16.99 -6.02 -2.72
C ALA A 20 15.75 -6.52 -1.97
N ALA A 21 15.59 -6.09 -0.71
CA ALA A 21 14.34 -6.26 0.00
C ALA A 21 13.30 -5.39 -0.70
N PHE A 22 12.39 -6.02 -1.45
CA PHE A 22 11.24 -5.31 -2.01
C PHE A 22 10.44 -4.72 -0.85
N ALA A 23 10.22 -3.40 -0.90
CA ALA A 23 9.40 -2.72 0.09
C ALA A 23 7.95 -3.11 -0.13
N GLU A 24 7.40 -3.84 0.83
CA GLU A 24 6.00 -4.26 0.82
C GLU A 24 5.06 -3.05 0.70
N SER A 25 4.05 -3.15 -0.15
CA SER A 25 3.08 -2.08 -0.39
C SER A 25 1.63 -2.58 -0.28
N VAL A 26 0.71 -1.65 -0.04
CA VAL A 26 -0.73 -1.90 -0.14
C VAL A 26 -1.21 -1.30 -1.44
N VAL A 27 -1.80 -2.11 -2.31
CA VAL A 27 -2.43 -1.66 -3.56
C VAL A 27 -3.92 -1.88 -3.48
N CYS A 28 -4.68 -0.82 -3.71
CA CYS A 28 -6.14 -0.85 -3.78
C CYS A 28 -6.62 -0.60 -5.21
N HIS A 29 -7.50 -1.48 -5.68
CA HIS A 29 -8.24 -1.33 -6.93
C HIS A 29 -9.54 -0.60 -6.59
N VAL A 30 -9.67 0.64 -7.06
CA VAL A 30 -10.79 1.52 -6.71
C VAL A 30 -11.57 1.85 -7.97
N SER A 31 -12.82 1.39 -8.05
CA SER A 31 -13.72 1.57 -9.19
C SER A 31 -14.81 2.59 -8.87
N TYR A 32 -14.99 3.56 -9.76
CA TYR A 32 -16.05 4.56 -9.69
C TYR A 32 -16.43 5.00 -11.11
N GLY A 33 -17.73 5.11 -11.40
CA GLY A 33 -18.21 5.58 -12.71
C GLY A 33 -17.75 4.73 -13.90
N GLY A 34 -17.53 3.42 -13.68
CA GLY A 34 -17.04 2.49 -14.70
C GLY A 34 -15.53 2.52 -14.95
N THR A 35 -14.77 3.33 -14.21
CA THR A 35 -13.30 3.38 -14.30
C THR A 35 -12.66 2.87 -13.02
N THR A 36 -11.68 1.97 -13.16
CA THR A 36 -10.86 1.48 -12.04
C THR A 36 -9.49 2.14 -12.06
N GLN A 37 -9.08 2.68 -10.92
CA GLN A 37 -7.71 3.16 -10.68
C GLN A 37 -7.00 2.32 -9.63
N LEU A 38 -5.68 2.24 -9.72
CA LEU A 38 -4.85 1.64 -8.68
C LEU A 38 -4.33 2.75 -7.77
N VAL A 39 -4.60 2.62 -6.47
CA VAL A 39 -4.05 3.50 -5.43
C VAL A 39 -3.07 2.67 -4.62
N GLU A 40 -1.81 3.07 -4.60
CA GLU A 40 -0.74 2.37 -3.89
C GLU A 40 -0.24 3.19 -2.70
N ALA A 41 0.07 2.51 -1.59
CA ALA A 41 0.71 3.11 -0.43
C ALA A 41 1.87 2.26 0.07
N LEU A 42 2.99 2.95 0.29
CA LEU A 42 4.14 2.44 1.02
C LEU A 42 3.96 2.67 2.53
N PRO A 43 4.69 1.94 3.39
CA PRO A 43 4.70 2.16 4.82
C PRO A 43 5.06 3.60 5.17
N VAL A 44 4.32 4.20 6.11
CA VAL A 44 4.58 5.54 6.62
C VAL A 44 4.93 5.52 8.09
N SER A 45 5.79 6.46 8.50
CA SER A 45 6.17 6.66 9.90
C SER A 45 5.14 7.49 10.69
N SER A 46 4.24 8.19 10.00
CA SER A 46 3.20 8.98 10.63
C SER A 46 1.90 8.89 9.82
N PRO A 47 0.81 8.40 10.41
CA PRO A 47 -0.46 8.25 9.70
C PRO A 47 -1.02 9.60 9.24
N TYR A 48 -0.75 10.68 9.99
CA TYR A 48 -1.30 12.02 9.75
C TYR A 48 -0.74 12.74 8.52
N ARG A 49 0.36 12.26 7.93
CA ARG A 49 0.98 12.89 6.75
C ARG A 49 0.44 12.36 5.42
N VAL A 50 -0.40 11.32 5.46
CA VAL A 50 -0.98 10.72 4.26
C VAL A 50 -2.16 11.55 3.81
N SER A 51 -2.05 12.17 2.65
CA SER A 51 -3.18 12.86 2.00
C SER A 51 -4.07 11.85 1.27
N PRO A 52 -5.39 12.06 1.23
CA PRO A 52 -6.26 11.26 0.38
C PRO A 52 -6.05 11.62 -1.10
N VAL A 53 -6.38 10.70 -2.00
CA VAL A 53 -6.38 10.89 -3.45
C VAL A 53 -7.81 10.99 -3.98
N SER A 54 -8.02 11.77 -5.04
CA SER A 54 -9.35 11.93 -5.64
C SER A 54 -9.73 10.72 -6.48
N ILE A 55 -10.96 10.25 -6.30
CA ILE A 55 -11.57 9.17 -7.07
C ILE A 55 -12.78 9.75 -7.80
N GLY A 56 -12.60 10.08 -9.08
CA GLY A 56 -13.59 10.83 -9.84
C GLY A 56 -13.87 12.19 -9.18
N SER A 57 -15.14 12.61 -9.16
CA SER A 57 -15.53 13.95 -8.74
C SER A 57 -16.01 14.06 -7.29
N TYR A 58 -16.39 12.95 -6.66
CA TYR A 58 -17.16 13.00 -5.40
C TYR A 58 -16.54 12.18 -4.27
N PHE A 59 -15.48 11.43 -4.55
CA PHE A 59 -14.85 10.58 -3.56
C PHE A 59 -13.39 10.96 -3.38
N LEU A 60 -12.92 10.81 -2.14
CA LEU A 60 -11.51 10.73 -1.84
C LEU A 60 -11.22 9.38 -1.20
N PHE A 61 -10.06 8.80 -1.51
CA PHE A 61 -9.63 7.52 -0.96
C PHE A 61 -8.26 7.65 -0.32
N ARG A 62 -8.04 7.00 0.82
CA ARG A 62 -6.79 7.11 1.56
C ARG A 62 -6.40 5.76 2.14
N ILE A 63 -5.15 5.39 1.91
CA ILE A 63 -4.53 4.20 2.47
C ILE A 63 -3.47 4.65 3.47
N VAL A 64 -3.65 4.31 4.73
CA VAL A 64 -2.63 4.50 5.76
C VAL A 64 -2.04 3.14 6.06
N PHE A 65 -0.80 2.91 5.65
CA PHE A 65 -0.06 1.69 5.95
C PHE A 65 1.04 1.98 6.97
N GLN A 66 0.88 1.47 8.19
CA GLN A 66 1.86 1.63 9.28
C GLN A 66 2.41 0.26 9.65
N LYS A 67 3.75 0.11 9.61
CA LYS A 67 4.45 -1.12 10.03
C LYS A 67 5.07 -1.01 11.43
N GLU A 68 5.35 0.21 11.88
CA GLU A 68 6.06 0.48 13.13
C GLU A 68 5.33 1.52 13.99
N PRO A 69 5.32 1.37 15.33
CA PRO A 69 5.81 0.20 16.06
C PRO A 69 4.93 -1.04 15.81
N ALA A 70 5.51 -2.24 15.91
CA ALA A 70 4.82 -3.51 15.62
C ALA A 70 3.47 -3.66 16.34
N GLU A 71 3.35 -3.17 17.58
CA GLU A 71 2.11 -3.19 18.39
C GLU A 71 0.98 -2.33 17.78
N LEU A 72 1.33 -1.36 16.95
CA LEU A 72 0.39 -0.46 16.26
C LEU A 72 0.34 -0.73 14.75
N ALA A 73 1.01 -1.78 14.26
CA ALA A 73 1.08 -2.06 12.83
C ALA A 73 -0.31 -2.37 12.28
N ASN A 74 -0.75 -1.57 11.31
CA ASN A 74 -2.08 -1.67 10.74
C ASN A 74 -2.15 -1.07 9.33
N ILE A 75 -3.21 -1.45 8.63
CA ILE A 75 -3.62 -0.84 7.38
C ILE A 75 -5.01 -0.25 7.61
N LYS A 76 -5.16 1.06 7.42
CA LYS A 76 -6.45 1.75 7.47
C LYS A 76 -6.81 2.29 6.10
N LEU A 77 -8.00 1.94 5.67
CA LEU A 77 -8.59 2.39 4.41
C LEU A 77 -9.71 3.36 4.75
N TYR A 78 -9.71 4.52 4.11
CA TYR A 78 -10.74 5.52 4.28
C TYR A 78 -11.31 5.92 2.93
N THR A 79 -12.64 6.03 2.90
CA THR A 79 -13.37 6.66 1.81
C THR A 79 -14.09 7.88 2.36
N TYR A 80 -13.93 9.00 1.67
CA TYR A 80 -14.56 10.27 2.00
C TYR A 80 -15.54 10.65 0.89
N ALA A 81 -16.64 11.29 1.27
CA ALA A 81 -17.40 12.14 0.37
C ALA A 81 -16.68 13.48 0.25
N ASP A 82 -16.37 13.90 -0.98
CA ASP A 82 -15.84 15.22 -1.28
C ASP A 82 -16.99 16.22 -1.42
N ARG A 83 -17.04 17.19 -0.52
CA ARG A 83 -18.13 18.16 -0.40
C ARG A 83 -17.56 19.56 -0.31
N ASP A 84 -18.38 20.53 -0.69
CA ASP A 84 -18.00 21.95 -0.65
C ASP A 84 -17.71 22.43 0.79
N SER A 85 -18.32 21.79 1.79
CA SER A 85 -18.05 22.03 3.23
C SER A 85 -16.79 21.33 3.74
N GLY A 86 -16.13 20.54 2.90
CA GLY A 86 -14.95 19.75 3.19
C GLY A 86 -15.21 18.23 3.19
N PRO A 87 -14.14 17.42 3.16
CA PRO A 87 -14.23 15.96 3.15
C PRO A 87 -14.89 15.40 4.40
N VAL A 88 -15.81 14.44 4.21
CA VAL A 88 -16.46 13.70 5.31
C VAL A 88 -16.22 12.21 5.15
N ILE A 89 -15.75 11.53 6.19
CA ILE A 89 -15.58 10.07 6.17
C ILE A 89 -16.96 9.42 6.04
N ILE A 90 -17.11 8.58 5.01
CA ILE A 90 -18.31 7.78 4.76
C ILE A 90 -18.04 6.28 4.89
N HIS A 91 -16.78 5.87 4.85
CA HIS A 91 -16.37 4.51 5.17
C HIS A 91 -14.95 4.44 5.73
N GLN A 92 -14.72 3.51 6.65
CA GLN A 92 -13.41 3.21 7.20
C GLN A 92 -13.29 1.72 7.51
N ALA A 93 -12.23 1.09 7.01
CA ALA A 93 -11.87 -0.30 7.32
C ALA A 93 -10.48 -0.34 7.95
N SER A 94 -10.25 -1.26 8.89
CA SER A 94 -8.98 -1.40 9.61
C SER A 94 -8.59 -2.86 9.62
N TYR A 95 -7.35 -3.13 9.22
CA TYR A 95 -6.78 -4.48 9.14
C TYR A 95 -5.50 -4.50 9.95
N ALA A 96 -5.31 -5.57 10.74
CA ALA A 96 -4.05 -5.80 11.43
C ALA A 96 -2.95 -6.11 10.40
N PHE A 97 -1.73 -5.71 10.71
CA PHE A 97 -0.55 -6.07 9.94
C PHE A 97 0.42 -6.89 10.82
N PRO A 98 1.04 -7.98 10.35
CA PRO A 98 1.02 -8.50 8.97
C PRO A 98 -0.34 -9.06 8.54
N SER A 99 -0.68 -8.86 7.27
CA SER A 99 -1.90 -9.37 6.65
C SER A 99 -1.55 -10.28 5.46
N THR A 100 -2.45 -11.18 5.09
CA THR A 100 -2.27 -12.07 3.94
C THR A 100 -3.43 -11.91 2.98
N ASN A 101 -3.15 -12.03 1.68
CA ASN A 101 -4.19 -12.08 0.66
C ASN A 101 -4.86 -13.46 0.74
N THR A 102 -6.13 -13.51 1.15
CA THR A 102 -6.82 -14.78 1.50
C THR A 102 -7.70 -15.34 0.39
N ALA A 103 -8.14 -14.53 -0.58
CA ALA A 103 -9.03 -14.96 -1.67
C ALA A 103 -9.01 -13.99 -2.87
N VAL A 104 -10.03 -14.11 -3.74
CA VAL A 104 -10.39 -13.07 -4.71
C VAL A 104 -10.63 -11.77 -3.94
N TYR A 105 -10.09 -10.66 -4.44
CA TYR A 105 -10.16 -9.33 -3.81
C TYR A 105 -9.24 -9.11 -2.60
N GLY A 106 -8.12 -9.84 -2.51
CA GLY A 106 -7.02 -9.56 -1.60
C GLY A 106 -7.39 -9.71 -0.12
N PHE A 107 -6.72 -8.95 0.76
CA PHE A 107 -6.95 -9.03 2.21
C PHE A 107 -8.23 -8.29 2.65
N SER A 108 -8.70 -7.31 1.87
CA SER A 108 -9.84 -6.48 2.29
C SER A 108 -11.19 -7.07 1.93
N GLY A 109 -11.23 -8.00 0.96
CA GLY A 109 -12.45 -8.33 0.23
C GLY A 109 -12.97 -7.16 -0.62
N LEU A 110 -14.03 -7.40 -1.38
CA LEU A 110 -14.72 -6.37 -2.15
C LEU A 110 -15.66 -5.56 -1.25
N ASN A 111 -15.47 -4.25 -1.25
CA ASN A 111 -16.25 -3.28 -0.49
C ASN A 111 -17.04 -2.37 -1.44
N PHE A 112 -18.23 -1.96 -1.01
CA PHE A 112 -19.10 -1.02 -1.71
C PHE A 112 -19.38 0.16 -0.78
N VAL A 113 -19.16 1.38 -1.26
CA VAL A 113 -19.32 2.62 -0.50
C VAL A 113 -20.20 3.57 -1.28
N TYR A 114 -21.25 4.07 -0.63
CA TYR A 114 -22.25 4.93 -1.26
C TYR A 114 -22.09 6.37 -0.75
N GLU A 115 -21.99 7.33 -1.68
CA GLU A 115 -22.00 8.76 -1.38
C GLU A 115 -23.45 9.22 -1.19
N PRO A 116 -23.82 9.80 -0.04
CA PRO A 116 -25.22 9.98 0.34
C PRO A 116 -25.94 11.17 -0.31
N VAL A 117 -25.27 12.05 -1.06
CA VAL A 117 -25.90 13.27 -1.64
C VAL A 117 -26.12 13.13 -3.14
N ARG A 118 -25.20 12.48 -3.85
CA ARG A 118 -25.13 12.42 -5.32
C ARG A 118 -25.27 10.99 -5.84
N ASP A 119 -25.73 10.07 -4.99
CA ASP A 119 -25.97 8.65 -5.28
C ASP A 119 -24.79 7.95 -5.97
N GLY A 120 -23.57 8.36 -5.62
CA GLY A 120 -22.35 7.76 -6.16
C GLY A 120 -22.07 6.41 -5.50
N GLU A 121 -21.66 5.41 -6.28
CA GLU A 121 -21.16 4.13 -5.77
C GLU A 121 -19.67 3.99 -6.10
N LEU A 122 -18.85 3.81 -5.07
CA LEU A 122 -17.45 3.45 -5.17
C LEU A 122 -17.28 2.00 -4.71
N GLN A 123 -16.60 1.19 -5.52
CA GLN A 123 -16.19 -0.16 -5.15
C GLN A 123 -14.68 -0.20 -4.93
N TYR A 124 -14.22 -0.93 -3.92
CA TYR A 124 -12.78 -1.16 -3.79
C TYR A 124 -12.43 -2.50 -3.18
N TRP A 125 -11.21 -2.94 -3.46
CA TRP A 125 -10.53 -3.99 -2.75
C TRP A 125 -9.03 -3.77 -2.76
N CYS A 126 -8.31 -4.37 -1.81
CA CYS A 126 -6.89 -4.13 -1.61
C CYS A 126 -6.12 -5.42 -1.36
N GLU A 127 -4.87 -5.41 -1.81
CA GLU A 127 -3.91 -6.50 -1.69
C GLU A 127 -2.58 -5.99 -1.17
N ILE A 128 -1.84 -6.88 -0.50
CA ILE A 128 -0.43 -6.67 -0.19
C ILE A 128 0.41 -7.11 -1.39
N LYS A 129 1.42 -6.31 -1.77
CA LYS A 129 2.42 -6.62 -2.80
C LYS A 129 3.84 -6.62 -2.26
#